data_AF-A0A836FAY0-F1
#
_entry.id   AF-A0A836FAY0-F1
#
_cell.length_a   1.000
_cell.length_b   1.000
_cell.length_c   1.000
_cell.angle_alpha   90.00
_cell.angle_beta   90.00
_cell.angle_gamma   90.00
#
_symmetry.space_group_name_H-M   'P 1'
#
loop_
_entity.id
_entity.type
_entity.pdbx_description
1 polymer ?
#
loop_
_entity_poly.entity_id
_entity_poly.type
_entity_poly.pdbx_seq_one_letter_code
_entity_poly.pdbx_strand_id
1 'polypeptide(L)'
;MLHLRALLNVGLALVFVLFFCEYLIYYVVLIQCEWPTLDSRKEDSSLHGDTADKPVKAMFIADTHLLGSKQGHWFDKLRREWQMYRAFQTMMTLHQMDVVFVLGDVFDEGKWCGSAEFEYYIKRFHSLFYVPKDTRIYVVAGNHDMGFHYAITPYRNQRFINGMKSPNVRRLSLRDSHFVLINSMALEGDGCFLCRPTEIAVNKIAKDLKCARRIGNDCYNASAISRYSRPILLQHYPMYRESDEICNELDQAPDELKAIKFRERWECLSKEASEQLLDILNPRLIVAGHTHHGCRRIHRDDILEFTISSFSWRNKVNPSLLMAIDEMEQRDLPQAFRLLGEMNANVLQVNQVVDNMLMRVKNGEMSTDKGLSFLEMKYHMLLSYLINLTYVVLRKCSGERIEGDPSIDRMIEIRTVLEKIRPIDHKLKYQIDKLVKTAVTGTINSDDPSNFRANPDALVAKLDSEDSDSGQEEDEDDVKSTQQPRKSNVYVPPKLAAVHYDGDETMAEKIRKAGERARRRAVSNTVLRELKEEYLDAPVEDSQGLGEKRAILVREDKRKIEYEENYMTRLPVTKQEKHRRRQMTTLGTLGDEITTFGESSTKTAKKRKAQRKGKAKKSKRFSVR
;
A
#
# COMPACT_ATOMS: atom_id res chain seq x y z
N MET A 1 77.10 -2.28 -14.04
CA MET A 1 76.29 -1.14 -14.54
C MET A 1 74.90 -1.55 -15.03
N LEU A 2 74.74 -2.60 -15.87
CA LEU A 2 73.43 -3.02 -16.38
C LEU A 2 72.41 -3.39 -15.27
N HIS A 3 72.82 -4.19 -14.28
CA HIS A 3 71.93 -4.58 -13.17
C HIS A 3 71.50 -3.40 -12.29
N LEU A 4 72.37 -2.40 -12.11
CA LEU A 4 72.04 -1.20 -11.33
C LEU A 4 70.99 -0.34 -12.05
N ARG A 5 71.09 -0.22 -13.38
CA ARG A 5 70.08 0.47 -14.20
C ARG A 5 68.75 -0.27 -14.20
N ALA A 6 68.77 -1.60 -14.27
CA ALA A 6 67.55 -2.41 -14.19
C ALA A 6 66.84 -2.26 -12.83
N LEU A 7 67.59 -2.32 -11.73
CA LEU A 7 67.03 -2.11 -10.38
C LEU A 7 66.46 -0.69 -10.21
N LEU A 8 67.15 0.33 -10.74
CA LEU A 8 66.65 1.70 -10.74
C LEU A 8 65.34 1.83 -11.52
N ASN A 9 65.26 1.24 -12.72
CA ASN A 9 64.05 1.27 -13.54
C ASN A 9 62.87 0.56 -12.87
N VAL A 10 63.11 -0.59 -12.24
CA VAL A 10 62.09 -1.31 -11.46
C VAL A 10 61.63 -0.47 -10.27
N GLY A 11 62.57 0.16 -9.55
CA GLY A 11 62.24 1.07 -8.44
C GLY A 11 61.38 2.25 -8.89
N LEU A 12 61.75 2.90 -10.00
CA LEU A 12 60.96 4.00 -10.59
C LEU A 12 59.57 3.54 -11.04
N ALA A 13 59.47 2.36 -11.66
CA ALA A 13 58.19 1.80 -12.07
C ALA A 13 57.29 1.51 -10.86
N LEU A 14 57.84 0.94 -9.78
CA LEU A 14 57.09 0.69 -8.55
C LEU A 14 56.62 2.00 -7.89
N VAL A 15 57.48 3.02 -7.83
CA VAL A 15 57.11 4.34 -7.30
C VAL A 15 56.01 4.98 -8.16
N PHE A 16 56.12 4.88 -9.48
CA PHE A 16 55.09 5.38 -10.39
C PHE A 16 53.77 4.66 -10.22
N VAL A 17 53.76 3.32 -10.12
CA VAL A 17 52.56 2.53 -9.89
C VAL A 17 51.91 2.90 -8.56
N LEU A 18 52.70 3.04 -7.48
CA LEU A 18 52.18 3.48 -6.18
C LEU A 18 51.59 4.89 -6.25
N PHE A 19 52.28 5.84 -6.88
CA PHE A 19 51.78 7.20 -7.06
C PHE A 19 50.49 7.21 -7.91
N PHE A 20 50.46 6.44 -8.98
CA PHE A 20 49.30 6.35 -9.85
C PHE A 20 48.09 5.79 -9.10
N CYS A 21 48.23 4.63 -8.46
CA CYS A 21 47.15 3.92 -7.78
C CYS A 21 46.67 4.60 -6.49
N GLU A 22 47.57 5.26 -5.74
CA GLU A 22 47.21 5.86 -4.45
C GLU A 22 46.88 7.35 -4.54
N TYR A 23 47.24 8.03 -5.63
CA TYR A 23 47.03 9.46 -5.78
C TYR A 23 46.36 9.85 -7.10
N LEU A 24 46.97 9.53 -8.25
CA LEU A 24 46.57 10.09 -9.55
C LEU A 24 45.24 9.54 -10.07
N ILE A 25 44.97 8.25 -9.86
CA ILE A 25 43.77 7.58 -10.39
C ILE A 25 42.46 8.25 -9.94
N TYR A 26 42.42 8.79 -8.71
CA TYR A 26 41.26 9.51 -8.18
C TYR A 26 40.96 10.77 -9.00
N TYR A 27 41.99 11.53 -9.40
CA TYR A 27 41.80 12.71 -10.23
C TYR A 27 41.34 12.34 -11.64
N VAL A 28 41.96 11.31 -12.23
CA VAL A 28 41.62 10.85 -13.58
C VAL A 28 40.16 10.39 -13.67
N VAL A 29 39.66 9.69 -12.65
CA VAL A 29 38.27 9.21 -12.63
C VAL A 29 37.30 10.34 -12.27
N LEU A 30 37.57 11.09 -11.21
CA LEU A 30 36.60 12.05 -10.66
C LEU A 30 36.50 13.35 -11.48
N ILE A 31 37.50 13.69 -12.29
CA ILE A 31 37.40 14.84 -13.21
C ILE A 31 36.39 14.61 -14.35
N GLN A 32 36.07 13.34 -14.65
CA GLN A 32 35.08 12.97 -15.67
C GLN A 32 33.64 13.13 -15.18
N CYS A 33 33.43 13.36 -13.89
CA CYS A 33 32.11 13.61 -13.34
C CYS A 33 31.68 15.03 -13.66
N GLU A 34 30.58 15.21 -14.38
CA GLU A 34 30.02 16.53 -14.66
C GLU A 34 28.80 16.80 -13.77
N TRP A 35 28.56 18.09 -13.56
CA TRP A 35 27.34 18.56 -12.92
C TRP A 35 26.16 18.42 -13.88
N PRO A 36 24.99 17.90 -13.43
CA PRO A 36 23.83 17.78 -14.31
C PRO A 36 23.41 19.14 -14.83
N THR A 37 23.17 19.23 -16.14
CA THR A 37 22.67 20.44 -16.79
C THR A 37 21.21 20.64 -16.45
N LEU A 38 20.88 21.82 -15.94
CA LEU A 38 19.51 22.17 -15.57
C LEU A 38 18.75 22.56 -16.83
N ASP A 39 17.52 22.06 -16.97
CA ASP A 39 16.69 22.37 -18.14
C ASP A 39 16.05 23.74 -17.96
N SER A 40 16.57 24.74 -18.69
CA SER A 40 16.03 26.12 -18.72
C SER A 40 14.52 26.22 -18.99
N ARG A 41 13.89 25.20 -19.59
CA ARG A 41 12.43 25.17 -19.81
C ARG A 41 11.63 24.87 -18.54
N LYS A 42 12.29 24.37 -17.51
CA LYS A 42 11.75 24.13 -16.16
C LYS A 42 12.01 25.30 -15.22
N GLU A 43 12.75 26.30 -15.69
CA GLU A 43 13.05 27.52 -14.96
C GLU A 43 11.80 28.41 -14.92
N ASP A 44 11.49 28.94 -13.74
CA ASP A 44 10.32 29.78 -13.53
C ASP A 44 10.53 31.17 -14.13
N SER A 45 9.97 31.39 -15.33
CA SER A 45 10.08 32.65 -16.08
C SER A 45 9.33 33.82 -15.43
N SER A 46 8.51 33.58 -14.40
CA SER A 46 7.81 34.64 -13.65
C SER A 46 8.72 35.37 -12.66
N LEU A 47 9.95 34.88 -12.49
CA LEU A 47 10.99 35.46 -11.66
C LEU A 47 11.90 36.36 -12.49
N HIS A 48 11.41 37.54 -12.83
CA HIS A 48 12.33 38.68 -13.00
C HIS A 48 12.80 39.10 -11.60
N GLY A 49 13.72 38.32 -11.04
CA GLY A 49 14.59 38.71 -9.94
C GLY A 49 16.01 38.86 -10.49
N ASP A 50 16.67 39.95 -10.12
CA ASP A 50 17.97 40.37 -10.63
C ASP A 50 18.97 39.21 -10.79
N THR A 51 19.71 39.25 -11.90
CA THR A 51 20.88 38.43 -12.23
C THR A 51 21.59 37.79 -11.01
N ALA A 52 21.65 36.45 -10.97
CA ALA A 52 22.60 35.60 -10.21
C ALA A 52 22.10 34.76 -9.01
N ASP A 53 20.94 34.11 -9.06
CA ASP A 53 20.67 33.00 -8.14
C ASP A 53 21.47 31.74 -8.56
N LYS A 54 22.60 31.50 -7.89
CA LYS A 54 23.43 30.32 -8.13
C LYS A 54 22.78 29.07 -7.53
N PRO A 55 22.61 27.99 -8.29
CA PRO A 55 21.97 26.78 -7.79
C PRO A 55 22.80 26.13 -6.68
N VAL A 56 22.14 25.40 -5.78
CA VAL A 56 22.84 24.77 -4.65
C VAL A 56 23.49 23.48 -5.12
N LYS A 57 24.82 23.41 -5.03
CA LYS A 57 25.61 22.22 -5.33
C LYS A 57 25.78 21.38 -4.06
N ALA A 58 25.14 20.23 -4.03
CA ALA A 58 25.14 19.31 -2.90
C ALA A 58 25.83 17.99 -3.23
N MET A 59 26.66 17.52 -2.31
CA MET A 59 27.21 16.16 -2.32
C MET A 59 26.61 15.35 -1.18
N PHE A 60 26.26 14.09 -1.46
CA PHE A 60 25.70 13.17 -0.48
C PHE A 60 26.55 11.90 -0.41
N ILE A 61 26.85 11.47 0.81
CA ILE A 61 27.52 10.20 1.11
C ILE A 61 26.78 9.48 2.23
N ALA A 62 26.87 8.15 2.26
CA ALA A 62 26.26 7.31 3.29
C ALA A 62 27.24 6.23 3.76
N ASP A 63 27.00 5.67 4.94
CA ASP A 63 27.62 4.44 5.44
C ASP A 63 29.17 4.47 5.33
N THR A 64 29.81 5.50 5.89
CA THR A 64 31.28 5.58 5.88
C THR A 64 31.92 4.51 6.75
N HIS A 65 31.22 4.01 7.79
CA HIS A 65 31.66 2.97 8.72
C HIS A 65 33.14 3.09 9.14
N LEU A 66 33.51 4.24 9.70
CA LEU A 66 34.86 4.44 10.23
C LEU A 66 35.16 3.35 11.26
N LEU A 67 36.21 2.57 10.98
CA LEU A 67 36.57 1.38 11.75
C LEU A 67 36.82 1.73 13.22
N GLY A 68 36.22 0.95 14.11
CA GLY A 68 36.45 1.09 15.54
C GLY A 68 37.66 0.29 16.03
N SER A 69 37.92 0.37 17.34
CA SER A 69 39.07 -0.27 17.97
C SER A 69 38.85 -1.75 18.29
N LYS A 70 37.60 -2.23 18.29
CA LYS A 70 37.26 -3.59 18.76
C LYS A 70 37.33 -4.62 17.64
N GLN A 71 36.65 -4.38 16.53
CA GLN A 71 36.54 -5.28 15.39
C GLN A 71 37.42 -4.85 14.21
N GLY A 72 38.02 -3.67 14.28
CA GLY A 72 38.85 -3.11 13.22
C GLY A 72 40.31 -3.57 13.28
N HIS A 73 40.84 -4.07 12.15
CA HIS A 73 42.28 -4.29 12.00
C HIS A 73 42.99 -2.99 11.58
N TRP A 74 44.20 -2.74 12.10
CA TRP A 74 44.90 -1.45 11.88
C TRP A 74 45.26 -1.20 10.40
N PHE A 75 45.65 -2.24 9.66
CA PHE A 75 46.01 -2.10 8.24
C PHE A 75 44.77 -1.88 7.38
N ASP A 76 43.67 -2.53 7.75
CA ASP A 76 42.38 -2.38 7.09
C ASP A 76 41.84 -0.95 7.27
N LYS A 77 41.94 -0.43 8.50
CA LYS A 77 41.69 0.96 8.83
C LYS A 77 42.53 1.90 7.97
N LEU A 78 43.86 1.73 7.94
CA LEU A 78 44.76 2.57 7.15
C LEU A 78 44.36 2.60 5.67
N ARG A 79 44.19 1.43 5.06
CA ARG A 79 43.90 1.32 3.62
C ARG A 79 42.56 1.97 3.27
N ARG A 80 41.51 1.68 4.02
CA ARG A 80 40.15 2.16 3.72
C ARG A 80 39.96 3.64 4.01
N GLU A 81 40.47 4.11 5.15
CA GLU A 81 40.40 5.53 5.48
C GLU A 81 41.21 6.36 4.48
N TRP A 82 42.35 5.84 4.00
CA TRP A 82 43.10 6.47 2.92
C TRP A 82 42.28 6.61 1.63
N GLN A 83 41.59 5.55 1.19
CA GLN A 83 40.76 5.62 -0.01
C GLN A 83 39.60 6.62 0.11
N MET A 84 38.89 6.59 1.25
CA MET A 84 37.81 7.55 1.52
C MET A 84 38.34 8.98 1.56
N TYR A 85 39.46 9.21 2.24
CA TYR A 85 40.13 10.51 2.29
C TYR A 85 40.52 10.99 0.89
N ARG A 86 41.20 10.15 0.10
CA ARG A 86 41.64 10.49 -1.26
C ARG A 86 40.45 10.78 -2.17
N ALA A 87 39.40 9.96 -2.14
CA ALA A 87 38.19 10.20 -2.93
C ALA A 87 37.50 11.51 -2.52
N PHE A 88 37.25 11.70 -1.22
CA PHE A 88 36.54 12.88 -0.71
C PHE A 88 37.30 14.18 -0.94
N GLN A 89 38.59 14.23 -0.61
CA GLN A 89 39.40 15.44 -0.80
C GLN A 89 39.61 15.77 -2.28
N THR A 90 39.72 14.75 -3.15
CA THR A 90 39.80 14.96 -4.60
C THR A 90 38.49 15.53 -5.14
N MET A 91 37.34 15.03 -4.67
CA MET A 91 36.03 15.62 -4.99
C MET A 91 35.94 17.09 -4.55
N MET A 92 36.32 17.41 -3.30
CA MET A 92 36.31 18.79 -2.81
C MET A 92 37.24 19.73 -3.61
N THR A 93 38.34 19.18 -4.13
CA THR A 93 39.32 19.95 -4.91
C THR A 93 38.85 20.21 -6.33
N LEU A 94 38.24 19.22 -6.99
CA LEU A 94 37.81 19.33 -8.38
C LEU A 94 36.43 20.00 -8.53
N HIS A 95 35.54 19.69 -7.59
CA HIS A 95 34.13 20.07 -7.66
C HIS A 95 33.81 20.93 -6.45
N GLN A 96 33.71 22.24 -6.65
CA GLN A 96 33.33 23.17 -5.58
C GLN A 96 31.90 22.89 -5.12
N MET A 97 31.75 22.40 -3.89
CA MET A 97 30.47 22.07 -3.25
C MET A 97 30.02 23.19 -2.31
N ASP A 98 28.73 23.51 -2.30
CA ASP A 98 28.16 24.41 -1.30
C ASP A 98 27.90 23.66 0.02
N VAL A 99 27.44 22.40 -0.08
CA VAL A 99 27.04 21.60 1.07
C VAL A 99 27.33 20.11 0.87
N VAL A 100 27.71 19.44 1.96
CA VAL A 100 27.90 17.99 2.02
C VAL A 100 26.97 17.40 3.07
N PHE A 101 26.24 16.35 2.71
CA PHE A 101 25.37 15.60 3.61
C PHE A 101 25.91 14.17 3.82
N VAL A 102 26.00 13.74 5.08
CA VAL A 102 26.39 12.39 5.48
C VAL A 102 25.17 11.70 6.11
N LEU A 103 24.68 10.65 5.46
CA LEU A 103 23.39 10.01 5.76
C LEU A 103 23.54 8.81 6.72
N GLY A 104 24.10 9.05 7.90
CA GLY A 104 24.22 8.03 8.95
C GLY A 104 25.35 7.03 8.76
N ASP A 105 25.46 6.16 9.76
CA ASP A 105 26.50 5.14 9.92
C ASP A 105 27.89 5.67 9.64
N VAL A 106 28.20 6.77 10.34
CA VAL A 106 29.51 7.40 10.28
C VAL A 106 30.56 6.48 10.89
N PHE A 107 30.24 5.90 12.05
CA PHE A 107 31.12 5.02 12.82
C PHE A 107 30.58 3.59 12.84
N ASP A 108 31.46 2.60 12.71
CA ASP A 108 31.03 1.20 12.79
C ASP A 108 30.67 0.76 14.23
N GLU A 109 31.34 1.35 15.22
CA GLU A 109 31.26 0.97 16.64
C GLU A 109 30.80 2.14 17.53
N GLY A 110 30.17 3.17 16.96
CA GLY A 110 29.72 4.36 17.69
C GLY A 110 28.84 4.03 18.91
N LYS A 111 27.94 3.05 18.74
CA LYS A 111 27.08 2.50 19.80
C LYS A 111 27.82 1.81 20.94
N TRP A 112 29.05 1.33 20.72
CA TRP A 112 29.82 0.53 21.68
C TRP A 112 31.02 1.26 22.30
N CYS A 113 31.40 2.43 21.78
CA CYS A 113 32.58 3.16 22.22
C CYS A 113 32.33 4.00 23.50
N GLY A 114 33.38 4.18 24.29
CA GLY A 114 33.39 5.07 25.47
C GLY A 114 33.41 6.55 25.09
N SER A 115 33.36 7.47 26.07
CA SER A 115 33.32 8.92 25.82
C SER A 115 34.60 9.43 25.14
N ALA A 116 35.77 9.09 25.69
CA ALA A 116 37.07 9.52 25.14
C ALA A 116 37.32 8.94 23.74
N GLU A 117 36.90 7.69 23.52
CA GLU A 117 37.01 7.04 22.22
C GLU A 117 36.08 7.69 21.18
N PHE A 118 34.86 8.06 21.59
CA PHE A 118 33.93 8.78 20.72
C PHE A 118 34.48 10.16 20.33
N GLU A 119 35.09 10.90 21.26
CA GLU A 119 35.75 12.18 20.94
C GLU A 119 36.90 12.01 19.94
N TYR A 120 37.69 10.94 20.09
CA TYR A 120 38.72 10.57 19.11
C TYR A 120 38.10 10.27 17.73
N TYR A 121 36.99 9.53 17.68
CA TYR A 121 36.28 9.23 16.43
C TYR A 121 35.75 10.49 15.75
N ILE A 122 35.20 11.46 16.49
CA ILE A 122 34.76 12.75 15.95
C ILE A 122 35.94 13.52 15.34
N LYS A 123 37.06 13.64 16.07
CA LYS A 123 38.26 14.32 15.56
C LYS A 123 38.77 13.65 14.28
N ARG A 124 38.80 12.32 14.26
CA ARG A 124 39.19 11.53 13.09
C ARG A 124 38.25 11.77 11.91
N PHE A 125 36.94 11.77 12.13
CA PHE A 125 35.94 12.06 11.09
C PHE A 125 36.19 13.43 10.45
N HIS A 126 36.30 14.49 11.27
CA HIS A 126 36.55 15.85 10.74
C HIS A 126 37.93 16.01 10.07
N SER A 127 38.90 15.18 10.43
CA SER A 127 40.20 15.15 9.74
C SER A 127 40.13 14.47 8.38
N LEU A 128 39.35 13.38 8.24
CA LEU A 128 39.21 12.64 6.99
C LEU A 128 38.30 13.38 6.01
N PHE A 129 37.16 13.86 6.51
CA PHE A 129 36.14 14.57 5.75
C PHE A 129 36.25 16.08 5.96
N TYR A 130 37.47 16.60 5.85
CA TYR A 130 37.72 18.03 5.93
C TYR A 130 37.05 18.76 4.77
N VAL A 131 36.33 19.84 5.08
CA VAL A 131 35.68 20.71 4.09
C VAL A 131 36.26 22.13 4.16
N PRO A 132 36.33 22.85 3.02
CA PRO A 132 36.69 24.27 2.97
C PRO A 132 35.75 25.16 3.81
N LYS A 133 36.17 26.40 4.10
CA LYS A 133 35.39 27.33 4.96
C LYS A 133 34.06 27.76 4.35
N ASP A 134 33.96 27.77 3.03
CA ASP A 134 32.76 28.09 2.25
C ASP A 134 31.78 26.91 2.16
N THR A 135 32.24 25.69 2.37
CA THR A 135 31.41 24.47 2.34
C THR A 135 30.98 24.08 3.75
N ARG A 136 29.72 23.62 3.89
CA ARG A 136 29.22 23.09 5.18
C ARG A 136 28.97 21.59 5.09
N ILE A 137 29.35 20.86 6.14
CA ILE A 137 29.03 19.44 6.29
C ILE A 137 27.94 19.25 7.34
N TYR A 138 26.91 18.49 6.99
CA TYR A 138 25.81 18.10 7.88
C TYR A 138 25.71 16.58 7.93
N VAL A 139 25.49 16.07 9.14
CA VAL A 139 25.43 14.64 9.41
C VAL A 139 24.06 14.30 9.96
N VAL A 140 23.50 13.18 9.52
CA VAL A 140 22.36 12.49 10.13
C VAL A 140 22.92 11.28 10.89
N ALA A 141 22.28 10.90 12.00
CA ALA A 141 22.70 9.73 12.76
C ALA A 141 22.21 8.42 12.10
N GLY A 142 23.02 7.36 12.19
CA GLY A 142 22.60 5.99 11.86
C GLY A 142 22.61 5.03 13.06
N ASN A 143 22.21 3.78 12.81
CA ASN A 143 22.06 2.76 13.86
C ASN A 143 23.41 2.21 14.36
N HIS A 144 24.50 2.31 13.58
CA HIS A 144 25.84 2.00 14.08
C HIS A 144 26.41 3.13 14.97
N ASP A 145 25.95 4.37 14.77
CA ASP A 145 26.40 5.52 15.55
C ASP A 145 25.86 5.52 16.99
N MET A 146 24.56 5.21 17.16
CA MET A 146 23.87 5.30 18.45
C MET A 146 23.21 4.00 18.92
N GLY A 147 22.97 3.05 17.99
CA GLY A 147 22.20 1.84 18.20
C GLY A 147 20.88 1.84 17.43
N PHE A 148 20.28 0.67 17.26
CA PHE A 148 18.87 0.54 16.89
C PHE A 148 17.98 1.16 17.97
N HIS A 149 16.76 1.54 17.61
CA HIS A 149 15.81 2.25 18.46
C HIS A 149 15.77 1.73 19.92
N TYR A 150 15.56 0.42 20.10
CA TYR A 150 15.46 -0.23 21.42
C TYR A 150 16.73 -0.11 22.30
N ALA A 151 17.89 0.20 21.70
CA ALA A 151 19.18 0.28 22.36
C ALA A 151 19.71 1.72 22.53
N ILE A 152 19.00 2.73 22.02
CA ILE A 152 19.42 4.12 22.14
C ILE A 152 19.12 4.62 23.55
N THR A 153 20.16 5.11 24.23
CA THR A 153 20.02 5.76 25.54
C THR A 153 20.05 7.29 25.39
N PRO A 154 19.46 8.06 26.32
CA PRO A 154 19.55 9.52 26.32
C PRO A 154 20.99 10.03 26.25
N TYR A 155 21.91 9.33 26.94
CA TYR A 155 23.34 9.60 26.90
C TYR A 155 23.94 9.47 25.49
N ARG A 156 23.71 8.35 24.81
CA ARG A 156 24.24 8.13 23.44
C ARG A 156 23.71 9.15 22.46
N ASN A 157 22.40 9.43 22.54
CA ASN A 157 21.75 10.45 21.74
C ASN A 157 22.37 11.84 21.96
N GLN A 158 22.44 12.29 23.22
CA GLN A 158 22.97 13.63 23.53
C GLN A 158 24.46 13.76 23.16
N ARG A 159 25.25 12.70 23.38
CA ARG A 159 26.66 12.68 23.01
C ARG A 159 26.85 12.86 21.50
N PHE A 160 26.05 12.15 20.69
CA PHE A 160 26.09 12.29 19.23
C PHE A 160 25.64 13.69 18.77
N ILE A 161 24.52 14.19 19.32
CA ILE A 161 24.02 15.55 19.04
C ILE A 161 25.11 16.59 19.30
N ASN A 162 25.78 16.52 20.44
CA ASN A 162 26.81 17.48 20.84
C ASN A 162 28.07 17.35 19.97
N GLY A 163 28.52 16.12 19.74
CA GLY A 163 29.77 15.84 19.02
C GLY A 163 29.70 16.14 17.53
N MET A 164 28.62 15.71 16.88
CA MET A 164 28.41 15.87 15.42
C MET A 164 27.56 17.09 15.08
N LYS A 165 27.12 17.87 16.09
CA LYS A 165 26.15 18.95 15.94
C LYS A 165 24.93 18.50 15.15
N SER A 166 24.39 17.32 15.45
CA SER A 166 23.31 16.67 14.69
C SER A 166 22.08 16.42 15.58
N PRO A 167 21.16 17.39 15.75
CA PRO A 167 19.92 17.17 16.47
C PRO A 167 19.03 16.16 15.72
N ASN A 168 18.05 15.58 16.42
CA ASN A 168 17.15 14.57 15.83
C ASN A 168 16.34 15.08 14.65
N VAL A 169 15.99 16.37 14.65
CA VAL A 169 15.31 17.03 13.53
C VAL A 169 15.98 18.38 13.31
N ARG A 170 16.35 18.66 12.06
CA ARG A 170 16.88 19.97 11.65
C ARG A 170 16.28 20.39 10.33
N ARG A 171 15.70 21.59 10.32
CA ARG A 171 15.43 22.32 9.07
C ARG A 171 16.64 23.17 8.72
N LEU A 172 17.10 23.05 7.48
CA LEU A 172 18.11 23.89 6.87
C LEU A 172 17.49 24.58 5.65
N SER A 173 17.85 25.84 5.43
CA SER A 173 17.41 26.58 4.24
C SER A 173 18.61 27.26 3.63
N LEU A 174 18.93 26.90 2.39
CA LEU A 174 20.07 27.40 1.62
C LEU A 174 19.53 27.90 0.29
N ARG A 175 19.69 29.21 0.00
CA ARG A 175 19.22 29.84 -1.25
C ARG A 175 17.78 29.40 -1.60
N ASP A 176 16.87 29.54 -0.64
CA ASP A 176 15.45 29.15 -0.72
C ASP A 176 15.14 27.65 -0.94
N SER A 177 16.15 26.79 -1.04
CA SER A 177 16.00 25.34 -0.94
C SER A 177 15.90 24.88 0.51
N HIS A 178 14.84 24.14 0.83
CA HIS A 178 14.63 23.62 2.19
C HIS A 178 15.04 22.15 2.30
N PHE A 179 15.89 21.86 3.28
CA PHE A 179 16.30 20.51 3.65
C PHE A 179 15.79 20.17 5.04
N VAL A 180 15.26 18.96 5.22
CA VAL A 180 14.78 18.46 6.51
C VAL A 180 15.57 17.20 6.83
N LEU A 181 16.46 17.30 7.81
CA LEU A 181 17.30 16.19 8.28
C LEU A 181 16.60 15.54 9.47
N ILE A 182 16.38 14.24 9.42
CA ILE A 182 15.68 13.48 10.46
C ILE A 182 16.50 12.25 10.86
N ASN A 183 16.67 12.08 12.17
CA ASN A 183 17.15 10.84 12.77
C ASN A 183 16.07 9.75 12.59
N SER A 184 16.30 8.78 11.70
CA SER A 184 15.33 7.74 11.38
C SER A 184 14.98 6.82 12.55
N MET A 185 15.91 6.61 13.50
CA MET A 185 15.66 5.80 14.69
C MET A 185 14.69 6.50 15.67
N ALA A 186 14.39 7.78 15.45
CA ALA A 186 13.38 8.55 16.18
C ALA A 186 11.97 8.46 15.57
N LEU A 187 11.79 7.66 14.52
CA LEU A 187 10.52 7.48 13.80
C LEU A 187 9.84 6.13 14.12
N GLU A 188 10.10 5.56 15.30
CA GLU A 188 9.49 4.29 15.73
C GLU A 188 7.98 4.43 16.01
N GLY A 189 7.55 5.62 16.44
CA GLY A 189 6.14 5.90 16.75
C GLY A 189 5.66 5.45 18.14
N ASP A 190 6.57 5.06 19.03
CA ASP A 190 6.25 4.55 20.38
C ASP A 190 6.10 5.65 21.46
N GLY A 191 6.33 6.92 21.09
CA GLY A 191 6.22 8.06 22.00
C GLY A 191 7.35 8.18 23.04
N CYS A 192 8.47 7.47 22.86
CA CYS A 192 9.60 7.55 23.79
C CYS A 192 10.27 8.93 23.83
N PHE A 193 11.31 9.06 24.67
CA PHE A 193 12.08 10.31 24.86
C PHE A 193 12.66 10.88 23.55
N LEU A 194 12.84 10.04 22.53
CA LEU A 194 13.38 10.41 21.23
C LEU A 194 12.27 10.70 20.20
N CYS A 195 11.22 9.86 20.18
CA CYS A 195 10.14 9.90 19.20
C CYS A 195 9.21 11.11 19.40
N ARG A 196 8.77 11.36 20.64
CA ARG A 196 7.80 12.44 20.92
C ARG A 196 8.33 13.83 20.55
N PRO A 197 9.57 14.21 20.91
CA PRO A 197 10.14 15.49 20.47
C PRO A 197 10.32 15.57 18.96
N THR A 198 10.65 14.46 18.31
CA THR A 198 10.81 14.37 16.85
C THR A 198 9.48 14.63 16.14
N GLU A 199 8.41 13.97 16.57
CA GLU A 199 7.05 14.18 16.06
C GLU A 199 6.62 15.65 16.18
N ILE A 200 6.87 16.28 17.33
CA ILE A 200 6.55 17.69 17.56
C ILE A 200 7.36 18.60 16.63
N ALA A 201 8.65 18.33 16.47
CA ALA A 201 9.54 19.12 15.62
C ALA A 201 9.17 19.02 14.13
N VAL A 202 8.85 17.82 13.64
CA VAL A 202 8.41 17.59 12.25
C VAL A 202 7.07 18.31 12.00
N ASN A 203 6.11 18.20 12.92
CA ASN A 203 4.83 18.91 12.82
C ASN A 203 5.01 20.44 12.85
N LYS A 204 5.97 20.95 13.62
CA LYS A 204 6.30 22.37 13.63
C LYS A 204 6.84 22.82 12.26
N ILE A 205 7.78 22.07 11.69
CA ILE A 205 8.33 22.36 10.35
C ILE A 205 7.22 22.34 9.29
N ALA A 206 6.29 21.38 9.37
CA ALA A 206 5.16 21.31 8.45
C ALA A 206 4.21 22.51 8.57
N LYS A 207 3.97 23.01 9.78
CA LYS A 207 3.20 24.25 10.00
C LYS A 207 3.92 25.45 9.39
N ASP A 208 5.23 25.57 9.61
CA ASP A 208 6.05 26.65 9.04
C ASP A 208 6.00 26.64 7.50
N LEU A 209 6.10 25.45 6.88
CA LEU A 209 6.00 25.26 5.43
C LEU A 209 4.59 25.58 4.90
N LYS A 210 3.52 25.20 5.60
CA LYS A 210 2.13 25.53 5.23
C LYS A 210 1.88 27.04 5.30
N CYS A 211 2.41 27.71 6.32
CA CYS A 211 2.35 29.16 6.44
C CYS A 211 3.11 29.87 5.30
N ALA A 212 4.29 29.37 4.92
CA ALA A 212 5.03 29.89 3.77
C ALA A 212 4.25 29.75 2.45
N ARG A 213 3.41 28.71 2.32
CA ARG A 213 2.50 28.50 1.19
C ARG A 213 1.26 29.42 1.21
N ARG A 214 1.10 30.27 2.25
CA ARG A 214 -0.11 31.07 2.53
C ARG A 214 -1.39 30.24 2.65
N ILE A 215 -1.27 29.01 3.14
CA ILE A 215 -2.41 28.11 3.37
C ILE A 215 -2.64 27.99 4.88
N GLY A 216 -3.61 28.74 5.39
CA GLY A 216 -4.00 28.77 6.81
C GLY A 216 -4.06 30.19 7.37
N ASN A 217 -5.03 30.45 8.26
CA ASN A 217 -5.28 31.79 8.82
C ASN A 217 -4.47 32.09 10.10
N ASP A 218 -3.83 31.08 10.71
CA ASP A 218 -3.11 31.20 11.99
C ASP A 218 -1.59 31.19 11.80
N CYS A 219 -1.05 32.17 11.08
CA CYS A 219 0.39 32.37 10.92
C CYS A 219 0.94 33.49 11.83
N TYR A 220 0.35 33.62 13.03
CA TYR A 220 0.81 34.55 14.06
C TYR A 220 2.20 34.12 14.54
N ASN A 221 3.24 34.84 14.09
CA ASN A 221 4.69 34.57 14.26
C ASN A 221 5.33 33.57 13.27
N ALA A 222 4.62 33.15 12.22
CA ALA A 222 5.11 32.12 11.31
C ALA A 222 5.53 32.70 9.96
N SER A 223 6.75 33.25 9.85
CA SER A 223 7.58 33.08 8.64
C SER A 223 9.00 33.64 8.84
N ALA A 224 9.93 32.76 9.21
CA ALA A 224 11.36 32.92 8.89
C ALA A 224 11.69 32.35 7.49
N ILE A 225 10.67 31.93 6.73
CA ILE A 225 10.79 31.39 5.37
C ILE A 225 10.27 32.46 4.42
N SER A 226 11.20 33.09 3.70
CA SER A 226 10.94 34.10 2.67
C SER A 226 10.16 33.53 1.49
N ARG A 227 10.53 32.31 1.08
CA ARG A 227 10.03 31.68 -0.15
C ARG A 227 9.80 30.19 0.07
N TYR A 228 8.62 29.70 -0.31
CA TYR A 228 8.26 28.30 -0.16
C TYR A 228 8.83 27.42 -1.28
N SER A 229 9.43 26.30 -0.89
CA SER A 229 9.74 25.16 -1.76
C SER A 229 9.32 23.85 -1.08
N ARG A 230 8.99 22.81 -1.86
CA ARG A 230 8.81 21.45 -1.31
C ARG A 230 10.15 20.98 -0.72
N PRO A 231 10.18 20.49 0.52
CA PRO A 231 11.45 20.17 1.17
C PRO A 231 12.11 18.93 0.54
N ILE A 232 13.43 18.84 0.72
CA ILE A 232 14.23 17.64 0.50
C ILE A 232 14.38 16.95 1.86
N LEU A 233 13.90 15.71 1.96
CA LEU A 233 13.99 14.91 3.18
C LEU A 233 15.28 14.11 3.17
N LEU A 234 16.08 14.23 4.25
CA LEU A 234 17.35 13.54 4.42
C LEU A 234 17.31 12.70 5.69
N GLN A 235 17.56 11.41 5.57
CA GLN A 235 17.54 10.48 6.68
C GLN A 235 18.51 9.31 6.45
N HIS A 236 18.69 8.45 7.44
CA HIS A 236 19.55 7.27 7.28
C HIS A 236 18.76 6.07 6.75
N TYR A 237 17.67 5.66 7.41
CA TYR A 237 16.85 4.55 6.90
C TYR A 237 16.05 4.96 5.66
N PRO A 238 15.95 4.10 4.64
CA PRO A 238 15.03 4.34 3.53
C PRO A 238 13.57 4.33 4.01
N MET A 239 12.71 4.94 3.20
CA MET A 239 11.26 4.84 3.37
C MET A 239 10.81 3.38 3.21
N TYR A 240 9.62 3.08 3.70
CA TYR A 240 9.06 1.73 3.64
C TYR A 240 9.06 1.18 2.21
N ARG A 241 9.70 0.02 2.05
CA ARG A 241 9.63 -0.84 0.88
C ARG A 241 9.79 -2.29 1.31
N GLU A 242 9.16 -3.21 0.57
CA GLU A 242 9.16 -4.63 0.90
C GLU A 242 10.53 -5.28 0.72
N SER A 243 11.29 -4.87 -0.30
CA SER A 243 12.62 -5.36 -0.62
C SER A 243 13.30 -4.41 -1.62
N ASP A 244 14.53 -4.74 -2.01
CA ASP A 244 15.30 -4.03 -3.04
C ASP A 244 15.06 -4.57 -4.47
N GLU A 245 14.08 -5.46 -4.67
CA GLU A 245 13.79 -6.09 -5.97
C GLU A 245 13.56 -5.06 -7.10
N ILE A 246 12.86 -3.97 -6.78
CA ILE A 246 12.52 -2.90 -7.71
C ILE A 246 13.71 -2.00 -8.10
N CYS A 247 14.81 -2.05 -7.36
CA CYS A 247 15.94 -1.15 -7.56
C CYS A 247 16.65 -1.47 -8.88
N ASN A 248 17.05 -0.44 -9.64
CA ASN A 248 17.68 -0.60 -10.95
C ASN A 248 18.88 0.35 -11.17
N GLU A 249 19.68 0.53 -10.13
CA GLU A 249 20.85 1.43 -10.14
C GLU A 249 22.16 0.69 -10.40
N LEU A 250 23.20 1.40 -10.83
CA LEU A 250 24.52 0.82 -11.14
C LEU A 250 25.19 0.17 -9.91
N ASP A 251 24.91 0.71 -8.74
CA ASP A 251 25.40 0.27 -7.43
C ASP A 251 24.33 -0.48 -6.62
N GLN A 252 23.32 -1.04 -7.30
CA GLN A 252 22.27 -1.86 -6.70
C GLN A 252 22.80 -3.11 -5.98
N ALA A 253 21.97 -3.68 -5.11
CA ALA A 253 22.26 -4.94 -4.46
C ALA A 253 22.37 -6.09 -5.48
N PRO A 254 23.20 -7.12 -5.24
CA PRO A 254 23.16 -8.38 -5.99
C PRO A 254 21.77 -9.01 -5.96
N ASP A 255 21.38 -9.72 -7.03
CA ASP A 255 20.02 -10.27 -7.20
C ASP A 255 19.58 -11.18 -6.04
N GLU A 256 20.50 -11.93 -5.46
CA GLU A 256 20.25 -12.77 -4.27
C GLU A 256 19.81 -11.97 -3.04
N LEU A 257 20.37 -10.77 -2.87
CA LEU A 257 20.05 -9.88 -1.74
C LEU A 257 18.81 -9.02 -2.04
N LYS A 258 18.55 -8.70 -3.30
CA LYS A 258 17.39 -7.88 -3.71
C LYS A 258 16.04 -8.51 -3.34
N ALA A 259 15.95 -9.84 -3.38
CA ALA A 259 14.73 -10.57 -3.05
C ALA A 259 14.48 -10.68 -1.53
N ILE A 260 15.46 -10.33 -0.69
CA ILE A 260 15.32 -10.42 0.77
C ILE A 260 14.35 -9.34 1.23
N LYS A 261 13.33 -9.78 1.97
CA LYS A 261 12.33 -8.88 2.53
C LYS A 261 12.90 -8.07 3.69
N PHE A 262 12.65 -6.77 3.66
CA PHE A 262 13.03 -5.85 4.72
C PHE A 262 12.13 -6.01 5.94
N ARG A 263 12.71 -5.81 7.12
CA ARG A 263 11.96 -5.69 8.37
C ARG A 263 11.78 -4.21 8.66
N GLU A 264 10.54 -3.86 8.93
CA GLU A 264 10.19 -2.51 9.36
C GLU A 264 10.95 -2.15 10.65
N ARG A 265 11.38 -0.89 10.75
CA ARG A 265 12.18 -0.32 11.85
C ARG A 265 13.60 -0.85 11.97
N TRP A 266 14.03 -1.71 11.05
CA TRP A 266 15.40 -2.23 10.98
C TRP A 266 16.06 -1.81 9.68
N GLU A 267 15.66 -2.40 8.55
CA GLU A 267 16.23 -2.10 7.23
C GLU A 267 15.54 -0.92 6.54
N CYS A 268 14.31 -0.60 6.93
CA CYS A 268 13.54 0.54 6.44
C CYS A 268 12.63 1.12 7.54
N LEU A 269 12.11 2.32 7.32
CA LEU A 269 11.06 2.89 8.19
C LEU A 269 9.79 2.03 8.16
N SER A 270 8.97 2.12 9.22
CA SER A 270 7.65 1.49 9.19
C SER A 270 6.78 2.11 8.10
N LYS A 271 5.79 1.35 7.63
CA LYS A 271 4.83 1.83 6.63
C LYS A 271 4.09 3.06 7.15
N GLU A 272 3.67 3.05 8.41
CA GLU A 272 2.96 4.16 9.05
C GLU A 272 3.82 5.42 9.12
N ALA A 273 5.08 5.29 9.58
CA ALA A 273 6.00 6.42 9.68
C ALA A 273 6.31 7.02 8.30
N SER A 274 6.45 6.16 7.29
CA SER A 274 6.69 6.57 5.90
C SER A 274 5.52 7.38 5.35
N GLU A 275 4.30 6.87 5.47
CA GLU A 275 3.10 7.60 5.01
C GLU A 275 2.89 8.91 5.78
N GLN A 276 3.11 8.91 7.09
CA GLN A 276 3.01 10.10 7.92
C GLN A 276 3.98 11.20 7.44
N LEU A 277 5.23 10.86 7.12
CA LEU A 277 6.19 11.84 6.59
C LEU A 277 5.79 12.37 5.21
N LEU A 278 5.30 11.50 4.33
CA LEU A 278 4.83 11.89 3.00
C LEU A 278 3.64 12.86 3.10
N ASP A 279 2.69 12.62 4.01
CA ASP A 279 1.53 13.48 4.22
C ASP A 279 1.87 14.82 4.87
N ILE A 280 2.75 14.80 5.87
CA ILE A 280 3.05 15.99 6.66
C ILE A 280 3.96 16.95 5.89
N LEU A 281 5.01 16.43 5.26
CA LEU A 281 6.05 17.25 4.63
C LEU A 281 5.87 17.42 3.12
N ASN A 282 5.20 16.48 2.44
CA ASN A 282 5.08 16.44 0.98
C ASN A 282 6.42 16.74 0.28
N PRO A 283 7.50 15.98 0.56
CA PRO A 283 8.82 16.27 0.04
C PRO A 283 8.86 16.10 -1.47
N ARG A 284 9.79 16.79 -2.15
CA ARG A 284 10.03 16.58 -3.60
C ARG A 284 11.09 15.52 -3.89
N LEU A 285 12.02 15.34 -2.95
CA LEU A 285 13.11 14.38 -3.01
C LEU A 285 13.35 13.83 -1.61
N ILE A 286 13.60 12.54 -1.53
CA ILE A 286 14.04 11.85 -0.32
C ILE A 286 15.40 11.24 -0.61
N VAL A 287 16.37 11.46 0.28
CA VAL A 287 17.70 10.86 0.16
C VAL A 287 18.00 10.11 1.45
N ALA A 288 18.31 8.82 1.31
CA ALA A 288 18.54 7.88 2.40
C ALA A 288 19.84 7.07 2.20
N GLY A 289 20.23 6.26 3.19
CA GLY A 289 21.37 5.32 3.16
C GLY A 289 20.99 3.95 3.71
N HIS A 290 21.83 3.39 4.59
CA HIS A 290 21.57 2.19 5.41
C HIS A 290 21.71 0.83 4.72
N THR A 291 21.14 0.62 3.53
CA THR A 291 21.20 -0.70 2.87
C THR A 291 22.56 -1.00 2.22
N HIS A 292 23.50 -0.05 2.28
CA HIS A 292 24.81 -0.08 1.62
C HIS A 292 24.74 -0.20 0.08
N HIS A 293 23.56 -0.10 -0.52
CA HIS A 293 23.32 -0.34 -1.93
C HIS A 293 22.43 0.75 -2.53
N GLY A 294 22.71 1.11 -3.77
CA GLY A 294 21.98 2.14 -4.48
C GLY A 294 20.57 1.67 -4.83
N CYS A 295 19.58 2.51 -4.57
CA CYS A 295 18.21 2.25 -4.99
C CYS A 295 17.50 3.55 -5.37
N ARG A 296 16.67 3.48 -6.39
CA ARG A 296 15.76 4.55 -6.78
C ARG A 296 14.34 4.04 -6.76
N ARG A 297 13.46 4.79 -6.10
CA ARG A 297 12.03 4.47 -5.97
C ARG A 297 11.21 5.73 -6.11
N ILE A 298 10.02 5.61 -6.70
CA ILE A 298 9.02 6.68 -6.71
C ILE A 298 7.92 6.29 -5.71
N HIS A 299 7.61 7.19 -4.79
CA HIS A 299 6.50 7.07 -3.85
C HIS A 299 5.29 7.84 -4.36
N ARG A 300 4.10 7.25 -4.17
CA ARG A 300 2.83 7.76 -4.74
C ARG A 300 2.99 7.89 -6.26
N ASP A 301 3.00 9.11 -6.78
CA ASP A 301 3.12 9.36 -8.22
C ASP A 301 4.37 10.17 -8.59
N ASP A 302 4.91 10.99 -7.67
CA ASP A 302 5.80 12.09 -8.03
C ASP A 302 6.95 12.37 -7.04
N ILE A 303 7.05 11.59 -5.95
CA ILE A 303 8.06 11.77 -4.90
C ILE A 303 9.20 10.79 -5.12
N LEU A 304 10.35 11.32 -5.53
CA LEU A 304 11.53 10.51 -5.80
C LEU A 304 12.30 10.22 -4.50
N GLU A 305 12.64 8.96 -4.27
CA GLU A 305 13.57 8.53 -3.24
C GLU A 305 14.83 7.95 -3.90
N PHE A 306 15.99 8.41 -3.42
CA PHE A 306 17.29 7.81 -3.68
C PHE A 306 17.89 7.28 -2.38
N THR A 307 18.18 5.98 -2.34
CA THR A 307 19.03 5.37 -1.33
C THR A 307 20.45 5.33 -1.87
N ILE A 308 21.39 5.96 -1.18
CA ILE A 308 22.80 6.07 -1.56
C ILE A 308 23.54 4.84 -1.05
N SER A 309 24.36 4.24 -1.92
CA SER A 309 25.24 3.14 -1.55
C SER A 309 26.35 3.59 -0.60
N SER A 310 26.98 2.63 0.05
CA SER A 310 28.06 2.89 1.00
C SER A 310 29.24 3.60 0.34
N PHE A 311 29.77 4.64 1.00
CA PHE A 311 31.00 5.32 0.60
C PHE A 311 32.28 4.55 1.03
N SER A 312 32.11 3.41 1.71
CA SER A 312 33.21 2.57 2.22
C SER A 312 33.39 1.28 1.41
N TRP A 313 34.63 1.01 0.99
CA TRP A 313 35.01 -0.22 0.28
C TRP A 313 34.85 -1.49 1.14
N ARG A 314 34.68 -1.34 2.46
CA ARG A 314 34.37 -2.45 3.37
C ARG A 314 33.05 -3.13 3.02
N ASN A 315 32.04 -2.30 2.75
CA ASN A 315 30.66 -2.75 2.65
C ASN A 315 30.33 -3.16 1.22
N LYS A 316 30.97 -2.54 0.23
CA LYS A 316 30.75 -2.82 -1.18
C LYS A 316 32.00 -2.56 -2.01
N VAL A 317 32.21 -3.35 -3.05
CA VAL A 317 33.39 -3.26 -3.94
C VAL A 317 33.44 -2.01 -4.82
N ASN A 318 32.30 -1.36 -5.02
CA ASN A 318 32.12 -0.12 -5.78
C ASN A 318 31.43 0.93 -4.89
N PRO A 319 32.17 1.59 -3.98
CA PRO A 319 31.60 2.66 -3.17
C PRO A 319 31.14 3.81 -4.05
N SER A 320 30.07 4.50 -3.65
CA SER A 320 29.48 5.57 -4.45
C SER A 320 29.19 6.83 -3.63
N LEU A 321 29.02 7.93 -4.35
CA LEU A 321 28.60 9.22 -3.85
C LEU A 321 27.60 9.81 -4.84
N LEU A 322 26.70 10.67 -4.37
CA LEU A 322 25.74 11.36 -5.22
C LEU A 322 26.05 12.86 -5.27
N MET A 323 26.07 13.43 -6.47
CA MET A 323 26.09 14.87 -6.70
C MET A 323 24.71 15.32 -7.18
N ALA A 324 24.16 16.36 -6.57
CA ALA A 324 22.92 16.97 -7.02
C ALA A 324 23.07 18.47 -7.14
N ILE A 325 22.40 19.02 -8.17
CA ILE A 325 22.15 20.44 -8.28
C ILE A 325 20.68 20.68 -8.06
N ASP A 326 20.40 21.67 -7.24
CA ASP A 326 19.05 22.03 -6.89
C ASP A 326 18.70 23.44 -7.40
N GLU A 327 17.66 23.51 -8.23
CA GLU A 327 16.99 24.73 -8.69
C GLU A 327 15.49 24.66 -8.36
N MET A 328 14.90 25.82 -8.10
CA MET A 328 13.47 25.93 -7.82
C MET A 328 12.65 25.79 -9.11
N GLU A 329 11.99 24.64 -9.29
CA GLU A 329 10.94 24.44 -10.30
C GLU A 329 9.56 24.57 -9.62
N GLN A 330 8.72 25.51 -10.09
CA GLN A 330 7.29 25.56 -9.72
C GLN A 330 6.49 24.57 -10.58
N ARG A 331 6.25 23.37 -10.02
CA ARG A 331 5.46 22.28 -10.65
C ARG A 331 3.98 22.61 -10.95
N ASP A 332 3.46 23.74 -10.48
CA ASP A 332 2.08 24.11 -10.77
C ASP A 332 1.88 24.48 -12.25
N LEU A 333 2.93 24.93 -12.93
CA LEU A 333 2.88 25.34 -14.34
C LEU A 333 2.68 24.16 -15.31
N PRO A 334 3.46 23.05 -15.25
CA PRO A 334 3.22 21.88 -16.11
C PRO A 334 1.85 21.22 -15.86
N GLN A 335 1.40 21.19 -14.60
CA GLN A 335 0.09 20.64 -14.26
C GLN A 335 -1.05 21.49 -14.85
N ALA A 336 -0.91 22.81 -14.81
CA ALA A 336 -1.87 23.72 -15.44
C ALA A 336 -1.94 23.50 -16.97
N PHE A 337 -0.79 23.37 -17.65
CA PHE A 337 -0.77 23.08 -19.09
C PHE A 337 -1.43 21.75 -19.44
N ARG A 338 -1.20 20.69 -18.64
CA ARG A 338 -1.88 19.39 -18.83
C ARG A 338 -3.40 19.52 -18.70
N LEU A 339 -3.87 20.17 -17.64
CA LEU A 339 -5.30 20.37 -17.39
C LEU A 339 -5.97 21.22 -18.46
N LEU A 340 -5.29 22.28 -18.95
CA LEU A 340 -5.76 23.10 -20.06
C LEU A 340 -5.84 22.29 -21.37
N GLY A 341 -4.86 21.41 -21.62
CA GLY A 341 -4.88 20.47 -22.74
C GLY A 341 -6.05 19.50 -22.69
N GLU A 342 -6.30 18.89 -21.52
CA GLU A 342 -7.46 18.01 -21.28
C GLU A 342 -8.79 18.74 -21.47
N MET A 343 -8.88 19.97 -20.99
CA MET A 343 -10.07 20.81 -21.17
C MET A 343 -10.35 21.05 -22.66
N ASN A 344 -9.34 21.38 -23.46
CA ASN A 344 -9.51 21.61 -24.89
C ASN A 344 -9.97 20.33 -25.63
N ALA A 345 -9.38 19.18 -25.30
CA ALA A 345 -9.79 17.89 -25.87
C ALA A 345 -11.25 17.53 -25.52
N ASN A 346 -11.66 17.76 -24.27
CA ASN A 346 -13.04 17.52 -23.82
C ASN A 346 -14.04 18.44 -24.54
N VAL A 347 -13.70 19.72 -24.75
CA VAL A 347 -14.56 20.66 -25.50
C VAL A 347 -14.75 20.21 -26.95
N LEU A 348 -13.69 19.75 -27.61
CA LEU A 348 -13.76 19.19 -28.96
C LEU A 348 -14.70 17.98 -29.05
N GLN A 349 -14.60 17.04 -28.10
CA GLN A 349 -15.48 15.88 -28.05
C GLN A 349 -16.95 16.28 -27.85
N VAL A 350 -17.23 17.22 -26.93
CA VAL A 350 -18.59 17.70 -26.68
C VAL A 350 -19.16 18.38 -27.91
N ASN A 351 -18.40 19.23 -28.60
CA ASN A 351 -18.86 19.88 -29.83
C ASN A 351 -19.20 18.86 -30.93
N GLN A 352 -18.36 17.85 -31.13
CA GLN A 352 -18.64 16.79 -32.10
C GLN A 352 -19.93 16.02 -31.78
N VAL A 353 -20.17 15.69 -30.51
CA VAL A 353 -21.41 15.01 -30.09
C VAL A 353 -22.63 15.90 -30.33
N VAL A 354 -22.54 17.18 -29.98
CA VAL A 354 -23.62 18.16 -30.16
C VAL A 354 -23.92 18.39 -31.64
N ASP A 355 -22.90 18.55 -32.48
CA ASP A 355 -23.04 18.72 -33.93
C ASP A 355 -23.70 17.50 -34.57
N ASN A 356 -23.28 16.29 -34.18
CA ASN A 356 -23.90 15.06 -34.64
C ASN A 356 -25.37 14.97 -34.22
N MET A 357 -25.71 15.35 -32.98
CA MET A 357 -27.12 15.39 -32.54
C MET A 357 -27.93 16.45 -33.31
N LEU A 358 -27.37 17.64 -33.53
CA LEU A 358 -28.02 18.71 -34.30
C LEU A 358 -28.32 18.29 -35.73
N MET A 359 -27.39 17.57 -36.38
CA MET A 359 -27.61 17.04 -37.72
C MET A 359 -28.76 16.02 -37.75
N ARG A 360 -28.83 15.13 -36.76
CA ARG A 360 -29.92 14.14 -36.64
C ARG A 360 -31.28 14.78 -36.37
N VAL A 361 -31.32 15.86 -35.59
CA VAL A 361 -32.55 16.66 -35.38
C VAL A 361 -32.96 17.36 -36.67
N LYS A 362 -32.02 18.01 -37.38
CA LYS A 362 -32.30 18.68 -38.67
C LYS A 362 -32.78 17.72 -39.76
N ASN A 363 -32.29 16.49 -39.75
CA ASN A 363 -32.73 15.42 -40.65
C ASN A 363 -34.09 14.81 -40.26
N GLY A 364 -34.68 15.24 -39.14
CA GLY A 364 -35.96 14.73 -38.66
C GLY A 364 -35.91 13.34 -38.04
N GLU A 365 -34.72 12.80 -37.74
CA GLU A 365 -34.55 11.47 -37.13
C GLU A 365 -34.98 11.43 -35.65
N MET A 366 -35.01 12.59 -34.99
CA MET A 366 -35.42 12.72 -33.59
C MET A 366 -36.58 13.73 -33.48
N SER A 367 -37.79 13.25 -33.19
CA SER A 367 -38.93 14.12 -32.86
C SER A 367 -38.80 14.64 -31.42
N THR A 368 -38.80 15.96 -31.26
CA THR A 368 -38.72 16.65 -29.96
C THR A 368 -40.10 16.92 -29.34
N ASP A 369 -41.19 16.50 -29.99
CA ASP A 369 -42.56 16.96 -29.67
C ASP A 369 -43.12 16.38 -28.36
N LYS A 370 -42.45 15.36 -27.79
CA LYS A 370 -42.88 14.68 -26.55
C LYS A 370 -41.77 14.62 -25.49
N GLY A 371 -41.16 15.77 -25.19
CA GLY A 371 -40.23 15.92 -24.07
C GLY A 371 -40.92 15.96 -22.70
N LEU A 372 -40.26 15.45 -21.67
CA LEU A 372 -40.66 15.67 -20.27
C LEU A 372 -40.22 17.07 -19.84
N SER A 373 -41.17 17.99 -19.61
CA SER A 373 -40.89 19.39 -19.21
C SER A 373 -40.03 19.51 -17.93
N PHE A 374 -40.10 18.52 -17.05
CA PHE A 374 -39.24 18.44 -15.85
C PHE A 374 -37.75 18.27 -16.21
N LEU A 375 -37.42 17.44 -17.20
CA LEU A 375 -36.03 17.26 -17.65
C LEU A 375 -35.51 18.53 -18.32
N GLU A 376 -36.34 19.19 -19.12
CA GLU A 376 -36.00 20.45 -19.77
C GLU A 376 -35.60 21.53 -18.76
N MET A 377 -36.44 21.75 -17.72
CA MET A 377 -36.12 22.65 -16.62
C MET A 377 -34.79 22.28 -15.94
N LYS A 378 -34.58 20.99 -15.64
CA LYS A 378 -33.36 20.50 -15.00
C LYS A 378 -32.11 20.76 -15.85
N TYR A 379 -32.19 20.54 -17.17
CA TYR A 379 -31.09 20.81 -18.09
C TYR A 379 -30.80 22.31 -18.23
N HIS A 380 -31.82 23.17 -18.28
CA HIS A 380 -31.63 24.63 -18.28
C HIS A 380 -30.97 25.14 -16.98
N MET A 381 -31.33 24.55 -15.83
CA MET A 381 -30.70 24.88 -14.55
C MET A 381 -29.24 24.41 -14.51
N LEU A 382 -28.93 23.20 -14.99
CA LEU A 382 -27.56 22.71 -15.09
C LEU A 382 -26.71 23.56 -16.04
N LEU A 383 -27.26 23.97 -17.18
CA LEU A 383 -26.58 24.85 -18.11
C LEU A 383 -26.30 26.22 -17.49
N SER A 384 -27.30 26.83 -16.84
CA SER A 384 -27.14 28.09 -16.11
C SER A 384 -26.08 27.98 -15.01
N TYR A 385 -26.01 26.84 -14.30
CA TYR A 385 -24.98 26.59 -13.30
C TYR A 385 -23.58 26.56 -13.91
N LEU A 386 -23.40 25.83 -15.03
CA LEU A 386 -22.12 25.76 -15.74
C LEU A 386 -21.67 27.11 -16.29
N ILE A 387 -22.59 27.93 -16.80
CA ILE A 387 -22.29 29.28 -17.29
C ILE A 387 -21.77 30.16 -16.15
N ASN A 388 -22.49 30.21 -15.02
CA ASN A 388 -22.06 31.00 -13.86
C ASN A 388 -20.75 30.49 -13.26
N LEU A 389 -20.54 29.16 -13.24
CA LEU A 389 -19.29 28.56 -12.79
C LEU A 389 -18.12 28.97 -13.69
N THR A 390 -18.30 28.92 -15.01
CA THR A 390 -17.27 29.30 -15.99
C THR A 390 -16.94 30.79 -15.88
N TYR A 391 -17.94 31.65 -15.68
CA TYR A 391 -17.74 33.08 -15.44
C TYR A 391 -16.92 33.34 -14.16
N VAL A 392 -17.20 32.63 -13.07
CA VAL A 392 -16.41 32.75 -11.83
C VAL A 392 -14.98 32.24 -12.01
N VAL A 393 -14.77 31.17 -12.77
CA VAL A 393 -13.43 30.68 -13.12
C VAL A 393 -12.67 31.74 -13.94
N LEU A 394 -13.31 32.33 -14.95
CA LEU A 394 -12.72 33.40 -15.77
C LEU A 394 -12.31 34.62 -14.92
N ARG A 395 -13.17 35.04 -13.98
CA ARG A 395 -12.87 36.12 -13.02
C ARG A 395 -11.66 35.81 -12.16
N LYS A 396 -11.55 34.58 -11.65
CA LYS A 396 -10.39 34.11 -10.89
C LYS A 396 -9.11 34.08 -11.73
N CYS A 397 -9.20 33.62 -12.98
CA CYS A 397 -8.07 33.61 -13.92
C CYS A 397 -7.61 35.02 -14.31
N SER A 398 -8.53 36.00 -14.31
CA SER A 398 -8.24 37.39 -14.62
C SER A 398 -7.72 38.19 -13.41
N GLY A 399 -7.60 37.55 -12.23
CA GLY A 399 -7.11 38.18 -11.01
C GLY A 399 -8.13 39.08 -10.31
N GLU A 400 -9.39 39.04 -10.71
CA GLU A 400 -10.45 39.87 -10.12
C GLU A 400 -11.00 39.25 -8.84
N ARG A 401 -11.41 40.10 -7.89
CA ARG A 401 -12.07 39.64 -6.66
C ARG A 401 -13.48 39.13 -6.96
N ILE A 402 -13.88 38.07 -6.27
CA ILE A 402 -15.19 37.41 -6.43
C ILE A 402 -16.20 37.78 -5.34
N GLU A 403 -15.79 38.58 -4.35
CA GLU A 403 -16.65 38.97 -3.22
C GLU A 403 -17.80 39.87 -3.69
N GLY A 404 -19.04 39.51 -3.36
CA GLY A 404 -20.24 40.28 -3.70
C GLY A 404 -20.73 40.13 -5.14
N ASP A 405 -20.21 39.16 -5.90
CA ASP A 405 -20.65 38.96 -7.28
C ASP A 405 -22.02 38.21 -7.34
N PRO A 406 -23.02 38.72 -8.08
CA PRO A 406 -24.33 38.08 -8.20
C PRO A 406 -24.28 36.65 -8.76
N SER A 407 -23.24 36.27 -9.50
CA SER A 407 -23.09 34.90 -10.00
C SER A 407 -22.90 33.87 -8.89
N ILE A 408 -22.35 34.25 -7.73
CA ILE A 408 -22.24 33.34 -6.59
C ILE A 408 -23.61 33.06 -5.98
N ASP A 409 -24.41 34.10 -5.76
CA ASP A 409 -25.77 33.96 -5.22
C ASP A 409 -26.65 33.14 -6.15
N ARG A 410 -26.57 33.36 -7.47
CA ARG A 410 -27.25 32.55 -8.49
C ARG A 410 -26.81 31.09 -8.47
N MET A 411 -25.52 30.80 -8.30
CA MET A 411 -25.04 29.41 -8.18
C MET A 411 -25.58 28.73 -6.93
N ILE A 412 -25.64 29.45 -5.79
CA ILE A 412 -26.20 28.93 -4.55
C ILE A 412 -27.69 28.64 -4.74
N GLU A 413 -28.45 29.58 -5.32
CA GLU A 413 -29.86 29.42 -5.64
C GLU A 413 -30.09 28.19 -6.53
N ILE A 414 -29.41 28.10 -7.67
CA ILE A 414 -29.54 26.97 -8.59
C ILE A 414 -29.19 25.65 -7.89
N ARG A 415 -28.15 25.64 -7.05
CA ARG A 415 -27.77 24.43 -6.30
C ARG A 415 -28.84 24.01 -5.31
N THR A 416 -29.43 24.95 -4.57
CA THR A 416 -30.53 24.64 -3.66
C THR A 416 -31.74 24.07 -4.41
N VAL A 417 -32.07 24.63 -5.57
CA VAL A 417 -33.16 24.08 -6.41
C VAL A 417 -32.83 22.67 -6.90
N LEU A 418 -31.61 22.43 -7.41
CA LEU A 418 -31.15 21.11 -7.84
C LEU A 418 -31.19 20.06 -6.71
N GLU A 419 -30.94 20.46 -5.47
CA GLU A 419 -31.07 19.58 -4.30
C GLU A 419 -32.55 19.29 -3.95
N LYS A 420 -33.43 20.30 -4.04
CA LYS A 420 -34.87 20.14 -3.76
C LYS A 420 -35.60 19.29 -4.80
N ILE A 421 -35.14 19.24 -6.05
CA ILE A 421 -35.75 18.40 -7.09
C ILE A 421 -35.32 16.92 -7.01
N ARG A 422 -34.28 16.56 -6.25
CA ARG A 422 -33.78 15.16 -6.17
C ARG A 422 -34.84 14.13 -5.79
N PRO A 423 -35.74 14.37 -4.81
CA PRO A 423 -36.79 13.40 -4.47
C PRO A 423 -37.80 13.19 -5.61
N ILE A 424 -38.04 14.22 -6.42
CA ILE A 424 -38.92 14.16 -7.60
C ILE A 424 -38.23 13.35 -8.69
N ASP A 425 -36.95 13.61 -8.94
CA ASP A 425 -36.10 12.86 -9.85
C ASP A 425 -36.08 11.36 -9.51
N HIS A 426 -35.98 11.02 -8.22
CA HIS A 426 -36.03 9.63 -7.75
C HIS A 426 -37.38 8.96 -8.00
N LYS A 427 -38.50 9.69 -7.85
CA LYS A 427 -39.84 9.17 -8.15
C LYS A 427 -40.06 8.97 -9.65
N LEU A 428 -39.50 9.85 -10.47
CA LEU A 428 -39.62 9.79 -11.94
C LEU A 428 -38.59 8.87 -12.60
N LYS A 429 -37.52 8.47 -11.89
CA LYS A 429 -36.43 7.64 -12.40
C LYS A 429 -36.93 6.40 -13.14
N TYR A 430 -37.86 5.65 -12.55
CA TYR A 430 -38.41 4.44 -13.19
C TYR A 430 -39.16 4.76 -14.49
N GLN A 431 -39.93 5.86 -14.53
CA GLN A 431 -40.66 6.28 -15.73
C GLN A 431 -39.71 6.74 -16.83
N ILE A 432 -38.66 7.49 -16.47
CA ILE A 432 -37.61 7.94 -17.39
C ILE A 432 -36.85 6.72 -17.94
N ASP A 433 -36.40 5.82 -17.08
CA ASP A 433 -35.68 4.60 -17.49
C ASP A 433 -36.55 3.70 -18.37
N LYS A 434 -37.86 3.61 -18.08
CA LYS A 434 -38.82 2.88 -18.92
C LYS A 434 -38.94 3.51 -20.30
N LEU A 435 -39.15 4.83 -20.38
CA LEU A 435 -39.27 5.56 -21.65
C LEU A 435 -37.99 5.49 -22.48
N VAL A 436 -36.82 5.61 -21.85
CA VAL A 436 -35.51 5.46 -22.51
C VAL A 436 -35.33 4.04 -23.03
N LYS A 437 -35.65 3.01 -22.24
CA LYS A 437 -35.61 1.62 -22.70
C LYS A 437 -36.56 1.39 -23.87
N THR A 438 -37.81 1.85 -23.78
CA THR A 438 -38.79 1.73 -24.87
C THR A 438 -38.33 2.44 -26.15
N ALA A 439 -37.68 3.60 -26.03
CA ALA A 439 -37.11 4.31 -27.19
C ALA A 439 -35.91 3.59 -27.81
N VAL A 440 -35.10 2.88 -27.01
CA VAL A 440 -33.91 2.15 -27.48
C VAL A 440 -34.26 0.77 -28.06
N THR A 441 -35.19 0.04 -27.45
CA THR A 441 -35.51 -1.36 -27.83
C THR A 441 -36.74 -1.48 -28.73
N GLY A 442 -37.60 -0.46 -28.83
CA GLY A 442 -38.79 -0.47 -29.68
C GLY A 442 -39.89 -1.47 -29.29
N THR A 443 -39.66 -2.32 -28.28
CA THR A 443 -40.61 -3.33 -27.79
C THR A 443 -40.89 -3.14 -26.30
N ILE A 444 -42.18 -3.26 -25.94
CA ILE A 444 -42.63 -3.38 -24.56
C ILE A 444 -42.58 -4.88 -24.24
N ASN A 445 -41.54 -5.35 -23.56
CA ASN A 445 -41.44 -6.77 -23.17
C ASN A 445 -42.68 -7.17 -22.35
N SER A 446 -43.34 -8.26 -22.76
CA SER A 446 -44.49 -8.85 -22.04
C SER A 446 -44.13 -9.38 -20.65
N ASP A 447 -42.84 -9.68 -20.43
CA ASP A 447 -42.32 -10.33 -19.23
C ASP A 447 -41.70 -9.32 -18.23
N ASP A 448 -42.19 -8.09 -18.20
CA ASP A 448 -41.82 -7.12 -17.16
C ASP A 448 -42.56 -7.46 -15.84
N PRO A 449 -41.87 -7.72 -14.72
CA PRO A 449 -42.47 -8.06 -13.41
C PRO A 449 -43.46 -7.02 -12.85
N SER A 450 -43.57 -5.86 -13.51
CA SER A 450 -44.52 -4.80 -13.18
C SER A 450 -45.89 -4.92 -13.87
N ASN A 451 -46.09 -5.89 -14.78
CA ASN A 451 -47.42 -6.22 -15.33
C ASN A 451 -48.32 -6.97 -14.33
N PHE A 452 -47.78 -7.46 -13.21
CA PHE A 452 -48.55 -8.09 -12.16
C PHE A 452 -49.30 -7.03 -11.33
N ARG A 453 -50.51 -6.66 -11.78
CA ARG A 453 -51.55 -6.16 -10.88
C ARG A 453 -52.18 -7.35 -10.15
N ALA A 454 -52.59 -7.15 -8.90
CA ALA A 454 -53.33 -8.17 -8.16
C ALA A 454 -54.61 -8.52 -8.94
N ASN A 455 -54.81 -9.80 -9.25
CA ASN A 455 -55.98 -10.29 -9.96
C ASN A 455 -57.06 -10.69 -8.93
N PRO A 456 -58.11 -9.86 -8.72
CA PRO A 456 -59.12 -10.12 -7.69
C PRO A 456 -59.96 -11.37 -7.96
N ASP A 457 -59.99 -11.88 -9.20
CA ASP A 457 -60.75 -13.08 -9.57
C ASP A 457 -60.18 -14.38 -8.97
N ALA A 458 -58.90 -14.39 -8.60
CA ALA A 458 -58.26 -15.56 -7.97
C ALA A 458 -58.66 -15.77 -6.50
N LEU A 459 -59.35 -14.79 -5.89
CA LEU A 459 -59.91 -14.90 -4.54
C LEU A 459 -61.36 -15.42 -4.54
N VAL A 460 -62.07 -15.32 -5.66
CA VAL A 460 -63.47 -15.73 -5.77
C VAL A 460 -63.59 -17.24 -6.05
N ALA A 461 -62.62 -17.82 -6.75
CA ALA A 461 -62.64 -19.24 -7.17
C ALA A 461 -62.51 -20.27 -6.03
N LYS A 462 -62.39 -19.86 -4.76
CA LYS A 462 -62.24 -20.79 -3.61
C LYS A 462 -63.45 -20.87 -2.68
N LEU A 463 -64.56 -20.21 -3.04
CA LEU A 463 -65.81 -20.21 -2.27
C LEU A 463 -66.92 -21.07 -2.87
N ASP A 464 -66.84 -21.46 -4.16
CA ASP A 464 -67.95 -22.13 -4.87
C ASP A 464 -67.58 -23.48 -5.51
N SER A 465 -67.06 -24.43 -4.74
CA SER A 465 -67.12 -25.85 -5.16
C SER A 465 -66.97 -26.81 -3.98
N GLU A 466 -68.06 -26.96 -3.22
CA GLU A 466 -68.39 -28.23 -2.56
C GLU A 466 -68.99 -29.19 -3.61
N ASP A 467 -68.74 -30.48 -3.39
CA ASP A 467 -69.36 -31.67 -3.99
C ASP A 467 -68.97 -32.22 -5.38
N SER A 468 -68.80 -33.55 -5.34
CA SER A 468 -68.95 -34.57 -6.40
C SER A 468 -67.70 -35.07 -7.13
N ASP A 469 -67.22 -36.16 -6.56
CA ASP A 469 -66.48 -37.31 -7.10
C ASP A 469 -66.91 -37.78 -8.50
N SER A 470 -65.94 -38.05 -9.39
CA SER A 470 -65.72 -39.37 -10.02
C SER A 470 -64.66 -39.26 -11.13
N GLY A 471 -63.66 -40.15 -11.05
CA GLY A 471 -62.44 -40.09 -11.86
C GLY A 471 -62.52 -40.75 -13.23
N GLN A 472 -61.45 -40.51 -14.00
CA GLN A 472 -60.80 -41.51 -14.82
C GLN A 472 -59.34 -41.08 -15.06
N GLU A 473 -58.44 -42.02 -14.80
CA GLU A 473 -57.00 -41.92 -15.04
C GLU A 473 -56.70 -42.22 -16.51
N GLU A 474 -55.81 -41.43 -17.11
CA GLU A 474 -54.83 -41.95 -18.08
C GLU A 474 -53.46 -41.37 -17.71
N ASP A 475 -52.54 -42.24 -17.33
CA ASP A 475 -51.12 -41.94 -17.12
C ASP A 475 -50.44 -41.80 -18.50
N GLU A 476 -49.88 -40.63 -18.79
CA GLU A 476 -48.67 -40.49 -19.61
C GLU A 476 -47.63 -39.69 -18.81
N ASP A 477 -46.51 -40.35 -18.53
CA ASP A 477 -45.17 -39.81 -18.25
C ASP A 477 -45.05 -38.39 -17.64
N ASP A 478 -45.43 -38.22 -16.38
CA ASP A 478 -44.73 -37.31 -15.46
C ASP A 478 -45.19 -37.50 -14.01
N VAL A 479 -44.29 -37.23 -13.07
CA VAL A 479 -44.52 -37.07 -11.61
C VAL A 479 -45.39 -38.14 -10.93
N LYS A 480 -44.79 -38.95 -10.03
CA LYS A 480 -45.43 -39.25 -8.74
C LYS A 480 -44.48 -39.69 -7.64
N SER A 481 -44.55 -38.90 -6.58
CA SER A 481 -44.15 -39.15 -5.20
C SER A 481 -44.76 -40.43 -4.64
N THR A 482 -44.01 -41.16 -3.81
CA THR A 482 -44.58 -42.06 -2.80
C THR A 482 -44.66 -41.32 -1.46
N GLN A 483 -45.86 -40.96 -1.04
CA GLN A 483 -46.16 -40.53 0.33
C GLN A 483 -46.44 -41.77 1.22
N GLN A 484 -45.88 -41.77 2.43
CA GLN A 484 -46.36 -42.58 3.55
C GLN A 484 -47.34 -41.77 4.42
N PRO A 485 -48.22 -42.43 5.20
CA PRO A 485 -49.51 -41.89 5.59
C PRO A 485 -49.46 -40.95 6.81
N ARG A 486 -50.42 -40.02 6.81
CA ARG A 486 -50.68 -39.02 7.84
C ARG A 486 -51.15 -39.67 9.15
N LYS A 487 -50.63 -39.17 10.27
CA LYS A 487 -51.32 -39.22 11.57
C LYS A 487 -51.24 -37.87 12.30
N SER A 488 -52.36 -37.58 12.94
CA SER A 488 -52.69 -36.48 13.87
C SER A 488 -53.07 -35.13 13.26
N ASN A 489 -54.28 -34.71 13.65
CA ASN A 489 -54.97 -33.47 13.31
C ASN A 489 -54.37 -32.29 14.11
N VAL A 490 -53.05 -32.08 13.99
CA VAL A 490 -52.33 -30.99 14.66
C VAL A 490 -51.75 -30.10 13.56
N TYR A 491 -52.19 -28.85 13.52
CA TYR A 491 -51.58 -27.84 12.65
C TYR A 491 -50.14 -27.61 13.13
N VAL A 492 -49.17 -28.08 12.35
CA VAL A 492 -47.76 -27.79 12.55
C VAL A 492 -47.38 -26.70 11.55
N PRO A 493 -47.07 -25.47 11.99
CA PRO A 493 -46.60 -24.43 11.09
C PRO A 493 -45.34 -24.91 10.38
N PRO A 494 -45.22 -24.69 9.06
CA PRO A 494 -44.01 -25.03 8.33
C PRO A 494 -42.85 -24.21 8.90
N LYS A 495 -41.77 -24.90 9.30
CA LYS A 495 -40.55 -24.23 9.75
C LYS A 495 -39.89 -23.58 8.55
N LEU A 496 -40.07 -22.27 8.40
CA LEU A 496 -39.30 -21.44 7.48
C LEU A 496 -37.84 -21.48 7.95
N ALA A 497 -37.03 -22.31 7.30
CA ALA A 497 -35.58 -22.22 7.44
C ALA A 497 -35.14 -20.95 6.68
N ALA A 498 -34.37 -20.09 7.34
CA ALA A 498 -33.74 -18.97 6.65
C ALA A 498 -32.88 -19.52 5.50
N VAL A 499 -33.32 -19.30 4.28
CA VAL A 499 -32.53 -19.59 3.08
C VAL A 499 -31.58 -18.42 2.93
N HIS A 500 -30.28 -18.68 3.02
CA HIS A 500 -29.27 -17.66 2.74
C HIS A 500 -29.43 -17.19 1.29
N TYR A 501 -29.48 -15.88 1.07
CA TYR A 501 -29.56 -15.31 -0.26
C TYR A 501 -28.17 -15.41 -0.91
N ASP A 502 -27.97 -16.43 -1.73
CA ASP A 502 -26.73 -16.66 -2.48
C ASP A 502 -26.69 -15.78 -3.77
N GLY A 503 -27.16 -14.52 -3.71
CA GLY A 503 -27.25 -13.64 -4.89
C GLY A 503 -28.06 -14.23 -6.06
N ASP A 504 -27.96 -13.60 -7.23
CA ASP A 504 -28.52 -14.11 -8.49
C ASP A 504 -27.61 -15.18 -9.13
N GLU A 505 -27.10 -16.14 -8.33
CA GLU A 505 -26.31 -17.26 -8.86
C GLU A 505 -27.24 -18.23 -9.62
N THR A 506 -26.90 -18.55 -10.87
CA THR A 506 -27.64 -19.54 -11.67
C THR A 506 -27.54 -20.94 -11.05
N MET A 507 -28.60 -21.75 -11.18
CA MET A 507 -28.63 -23.13 -10.61
C MET A 507 -27.45 -24.00 -11.07
N ALA A 508 -26.95 -23.78 -12.29
CA ALA A 508 -25.79 -24.47 -12.84
C ALA A 508 -24.49 -24.13 -12.10
N GLU A 509 -24.32 -22.86 -11.71
CA GLU A 509 -23.12 -22.39 -11.01
C GLU A 509 -23.06 -22.90 -9.57
N LYS A 510 -24.22 -23.01 -8.91
CA LYS A 510 -24.36 -23.62 -7.58
C LYS A 510 -23.92 -25.09 -7.58
N ILE A 511 -24.28 -25.85 -8.60
CA ILE A 511 -23.89 -27.27 -8.77
C ILE A 511 -22.37 -27.37 -8.99
N ARG A 512 -21.78 -26.50 -9.82
CA ARG A 512 -20.33 -26.46 -10.06
C ARG A 512 -19.54 -26.18 -8.77
N LYS A 513 -19.96 -25.15 -8.02
CA LYS A 513 -19.36 -24.76 -6.73
C LYS A 513 -19.49 -25.85 -5.68
N ALA A 514 -20.62 -26.57 -5.65
CA ALA A 514 -20.82 -27.73 -4.79
C ALA A 514 -19.89 -28.90 -5.19
N GLY A 515 -19.71 -29.15 -6.49
CA GLY A 515 -18.79 -30.15 -7.03
C GLY A 515 -17.33 -29.86 -6.68
N GLU A 516 -16.89 -28.60 -6.80
CA GLU A 516 -15.53 -28.19 -6.41
C GLU A 516 -15.28 -28.33 -4.91
N ARG A 517 -16.25 -27.95 -4.06
CA ARG A 517 -16.15 -28.14 -2.60
C ARG A 517 -16.08 -29.62 -2.24
N ALA A 518 -16.83 -30.48 -2.94
CA ALA A 518 -16.74 -31.93 -2.75
C ALA A 518 -15.38 -32.48 -3.18
N ARG A 519 -14.81 -32.00 -4.29
CA ARG A 519 -13.48 -32.39 -4.77
C ARG A 519 -12.37 -31.95 -3.80
N ARG A 520 -12.43 -30.73 -3.28
CA ARG A 520 -11.48 -30.25 -2.24
C ARG A 520 -11.55 -31.08 -0.96
N ARG A 521 -12.76 -31.45 -0.51
CA ARG A 521 -12.93 -32.33 0.66
C ARG A 521 -12.40 -33.74 0.40
N ALA A 522 -12.56 -34.27 -0.81
CA ALA A 522 -12.05 -35.58 -1.19
C ALA A 522 -10.50 -35.61 -1.31
N VAL A 523 -9.88 -34.53 -1.76
CA VAL A 523 -8.41 -34.39 -1.84
C VAL A 523 -7.78 -34.13 -0.47
N SER A 524 -8.55 -33.64 0.50
CA SER A 524 -8.13 -33.44 1.90
C SER A 524 -8.03 -34.73 2.73
N ASN A 525 -8.07 -35.91 2.10
CA ASN A 525 -8.01 -37.18 2.80
C ASN A 525 -6.63 -37.45 3.43
N THR A 526 -6.65 -38.30 4.45
CA THR A 526 -5.53 -38.71 5.32
C THR A 526 -4.25 -39.06 4.57
N VAL A 527 -4.35 -39.73 3.42
CA VAL A 527 -3.22 -40.15 2.58
C VAL A 527 -2.38 -38.98 2.07
N LEU A 528 -3.02 -37.87 1.63
CA LEU A 528 -2.30 -36.70 1.12
C LEU A 528 -1.62 -35.92 2.26
N ARG A 529 -2.17 -36.01 3.47
CA ARG A 529 -1.61 -35.41 4.68
C ARG A 529 -0.39 -36.19 5.15
N GLU A 530 -0.44 -37.51 5.16
CA GLU A 530 0.68 -38.37 5.51
C GLU A 530 1.84 -38.21 4.52
N LEU A 531 1.55 -38.20 3.21
CA LEU A 531 2.54 -37.85 2.18
C LEU A 531 3.15 -36.46 2.39
N LYS A 532 2.34 -35.48 2.82
CA LYS A 532 2.84 -34.13 3.09
C LYS A 532 3.74 -34.09 4.34
N GLU A 533 3.41 -34.86 5.37
CA GLU A 533 4.20 -34.98 6.61
C GLU A 533 5.53 -35.73 6.35
N GLU A 534 5.57 -36.69 5.43
CA GLU A 534 6.82 -37.39 5.05
C GLU A 534 7.77 -36.51 4.21
N TYR A 535 7.23 -35.69 3.31
CA TYR A 535 8.04 -34.86 2.40
C TYR A 535 8.45 -33.50 2.98
N LEU A 536 7.84 -33.05 4.08
CA LEU A 536 8.15 -31.77 4.72
C LEU A 536 8.90 -31.98 6.03
N ASP A 537 10.11 -31.43 6.12
CA ASP A 537 10.97 -31.48 7.30
C ASP A 537 10.51 -30.51 8.44
N ALA A 538 9.21 -30.21 8.49
CA ALA A 538 8.63 -29.29 9.46
C ALA A 538 8.23 -30.03 10.74
N PRO A 539 8.57 -29.53 11.93
CA PRO A 539 8.21 -30.20 13.19
C PRO A 539 6.70 -30.24 13.39
N VAL A 540 6.17 -31.44 13.68
CA VAL A 540 4.74 -31.65 13.98
C VAL A 540 4.51 -31.51 15.49
N GLU A 541 3.49 -30.75 15.87
CA GLU A 541 3.03 -30.66 17.27
C GLU A 541 2.38 -31.99 17.68
N ASP A 542 3.11 -32.85 18.38
CA ASP A 542 2.57 -34.09 18.95
C ASP A 542 2.03 -33.85 20.37
N SER A 543 0.78 -34.25 20.60
CA SER A 543 0.15 -34.24 21.92
C SER A 543 0.03 -35.67 22.42
N GLN A 544 0.79 -36.02 23.46
CA GLN A 544 0.88 -37.38 23.97
C GLN A 544 -0.51 -38.02 24.24
N GLY A 545 -0.75 -39.20 23.63
CA GLY A 545 -1.78 -40.14 24.07
C GLY A 545 -3.19 -39.98 23.47
N LEU A 546 -3.34 -39.37 22.29
CA LEU A 546 -4.65 -39.08 21.69
C LEU A 546 -4.73 -39.64 20.26
N GLY A 547 -5.62 -40.59 20.00
CA GLY A 547 -5.84 -41.16 18.66
C GLY A 547 -6.25 -40.12 17.61
N GLU A 548 -6.13 -40.46 16.32
CA GLU A 548 -6.27 -39.54 15.18
C GLU A 548 -7.62 -38.79 15.16
N LYS A 549 -8.73 -39.45 15.48
CA LYS A 549 -10.05 -38.80 15.58
C LYS A 549 -10.14 -37.78 16.72
N ARG A 550 -9.37 -37.99 17.79
CA ARG A 550 -9.27 -37.04 18.90
C ARG A 550 -8.43 -35.82 18.53
N ALA A 551 -7.38 -35.99 17.72
CA ALA A 551 -6.62 -34.89 17.14
C ALA A 551 -7.48 -34.03 16.19
N ILE A 552 -8.35 -34.65 15.38
CA ILE A 552 -9.31 -33.92 14.53
C ILE A 552 -10.26 -33.07 15.38
N LEU A 553 -10.79 -33.62 16.48
CA LEU A 553 -11.63 -32.87 17.41
C LEU A 553 -10.91 -31.68 18.06
N VAL A 554 -9.66 -31.86 18.49
CA VAL A 554 -8.87 -30.77 19.07
C VAL A 554 -8.68 -29.62 18.08
N ARG A 555 -8.45 -29.94 16.79
CA ARG A 555 -8.39 -28.92 15.73
C ARG A 555 -9.73 -28.24 15.48
N GLU A 556 -10.84 -29.00 15.46
CA GLU A 556 -12.18 -28.43 15.33
C GLU A 556 -12.51 -27.48 16.49
N ASP A 557 -12.11 -27.84 17.71
CA ASP A 557 -12.32 -27.00 18.90
C ASP A 557 -11.41 -25.75 18.86
N LYS A 558 -10.16 -25.86 18.41
CA LYS A 558 -9.27 -24.69 18.21
C LYS A 558 -9.84 -23.71 17.18
N ARG A 559 -10.39 -24.20 16.07
CA ARG A 559 -11.08 -23.37 15.07
C ARG A 559 -12.32 -22.68 15.62
N LYS A 560 -13.08 -23.34 16.50
CA LYS A 560 -14.22 -22.71 17.18
C LYS A 560 -13.74 -21.58 18.08
N ILE A 561 -12.68 -21.79 18.85
CA ILE A 561 -12.09 -20.76 19.72
C ILE A 561 -11.63 -19.55 18.90
N GLU A 562 -10.88 -19.76 17.82
CA GLU A 562 -10.43 -18.68 16.92
C GLU A 562 -11.62 -17.88 16.35
N TYR A 563 -12.72 -18.55 15.99
CA TYR A 563 -13.94 -17.86 15.53
C TYR A 563 -14.59 -17.05 16.66
N GLU A 564 -14.70 -17.63 17.86
CA GLU A 564 -15.29 -16.93 19.01
C GLU A 564 -14.46 -15.71 19.43
N GLU A 565 -13.12 -15.76 19.34
CA GLU A 565 -12.21 -14.64 19.61
C GLU A 565 -12.30 -13.55 18.53
N ASN A 566 -12.31 -13.95 17.26
CA ASN A 566 -12.37 -12.99 16.14
C ASN A 566 -13.70 -12.22 16.08
N TYR A 567 -14.82 -12.90 16.39
CA TYR A 567 -16.16 -12.33 16.28
C TYR A 567 -16.79 -11.98 17.63
N MET A 568 -16.10 -12.27 18.74
CA MET A 568 -16.54 -11.99 20.11
C MET A 568 -17.94 -12.53 20.46
N THR A 569 -18.35 -13.64 19.82
CA THR A 569 -19.65 -14.30 20.02
C THR A 569 -19.50 -15.79 20.27
N ARG A 570 -20.16 -16.32 21.32
CA ARG A 570 -20.16 -17.75 21.68
C ARG A 570 -21.04 -18.58 20.74
N LEU A 571 -20.55 -19.73 20.27
CA LEU A 571 -21.34 -20.65 19.43
C LEU A 571 -22.13 -21.65 20.29
N PRO A 572 -23.45 -21.82 20.07
CA PRO A 572 -24.25 -22.79 20.81
C PRO A 572 -23.94 -24.23 20.37
N VAL A 573 -23.70 -25.13 21.34
CA VAL A 573 -23.44 -26.54 21.07
C VAL A 573 -24.76 -27.29 20.86
N THR A 574 -24.95 -27.91 19.69
CA THR A 574 -26.16 -28.68 19.38
C THR A 574 -26.19 -30.04 20.09
N LYS A 575 -27.40 -30.58 20.33
CA LYS A 575 -27.57 -31.93 20.92
C LYS A 575 -26.90 -33.03 20.07
N GLN A 576 -26.95 -32.88 18.75
CA GLN A 576 -26.31 -33.80 17.80
C GLN A 576 -24.79 -33.78 17.93
N GLU A 577 -24.19 -32.59 18.06
CA GLU A 577 -22.75 -32.45 18.27
C GLU A 577 -22.30 -33.05 19.61
N LYS A 578 -23.08 -32.81 20.67
CA LYS A 578 -22.83 -33.39 21.99
C LYS A 578 -22.90 -34.93 21.97
N HIS A 579 -23.79 -35.51 21.16
CA HIS A 579 -23.87 -36.96 20.95
C HIS A 579 -22.67 -37.49 20.15
N ARG A 580 -22.28 -36.81 19.07
CA ARG A 580 -21.11 -37.14 18.25
C ARG A 580 -19.83 -37.17 19.08
N ARG A 581 -19.65 -36.17 19.95
CA ARG A 581 -18.51 -36.10 20.88
C ARG A 581 -18.48 -37.27 21.87
N ARG A 582 -19.65 -37.72 22.36
CA ARG A 582 -19.75 -38.88 23.27
C ARG A 582 -19.40 -40.20 22.58
N GLN A 583 -19.83 -40.38 21.33
CA GLN A 583 -19.50 -41.58 20.54
C GLN A 583 -17.99 -41.71 20.30
N MET A 584 -17.30 -40.59 20.03
CA MET A 584 -15.86 -40.59 19.82
C MET A 584 -15.02 -40.85 21.09
N THR A 585 -15.60 -40.71 22.28
CA THR A 585 -14.91 -41.02 23.55
C THR A 585 -15.07 -42.48 24.01
N THR A 586 -15.84 -43.30 23.28
CA THR A 586 -16.05 -44.71 23.63
C THR A 586 -15.00 -45.64 23.00
N LEU A 587 -14.42 -46.54 23.81
CA LEU A 587 -13.40 -47.54 23.43
C LEU A 587 -13.74 -48.40 22.19
N GLY A 588 -15.01 -48.54 21.82
CA GLY A 588 -15.42 -49.28 20.62
C GLY A 588 -15.06 -48.62 19.28
N THR A 589 -14.60 -47.37 19.29
CA THR A 589 -14.20 -46.63 18.08
C THR A 589 -12.78 -46.92 17.60
N LEU A 590 -11.91 -47.51 18.44
CA LEU A 590 -10.56 -47.91 18.05
C LEU A 590 -10.54 -49.05 17.00
N GLY A 591 -11.53 -49.95 17.04
CA GLY A 591 -11.64 -51.07 16.09
C GLY A 591 -12.02 -50.65 14.67
N ASP A 592 -12.86 -49.62 14.55
CA ASP A 592 -13.20 -49.03 13.24
C ASP A 592 -12.04 -48.20 12.67
N GLU A 593 -11.18 -47.63 13.53
CA GLU A 593 -10.01 -46.84 13.09
C GLU A 593 -8.94 -47.71 12.42
N ILE A 594 -8.70 -48.92 12.92
CA ILE A 594 -7.70 -49.84 12.36
C ILE A 594 -8.21 -50.56 11.10
N THR A 595 -9.53 -50.64 10.89
CA THR A 595 -10.12 -51.39 9.77
C THR A 595 -10.46 -50.53 8.55
N THR A 596 -10.38 -49.20 8.65
CA THR A 596 -10.69 -48.29 7.54
C THR A 596 -9.45 -47.98 6.69
N PHE A 597 -8.80 -49.01 6.18
CA PHE A 597 -7.78 -48.86 5.13
C PHE A 597 -8.46 -48.98 3.75
N GLY A 598 -8.89 -47.85 3.19
CA GLY A 598 -9.14 -47.75 1.75
C GLY A 598 -10.58 -47.83 1.24
N GLU A 599 -11.57 -47.19 1.90
CA GLU A 599 -12.81 -46.86 1.19
C GLU A 599 -12.58 -45.68 0.22
N SER A 600 -12.15 -46.04 -1.00
CA SER A 600 -12.10 -45.11 -2.13
C SER A 600 -13.52 -44.67 -2.49
N SER A 601 -13.71 -43.35 -2.64
CA SER A 601 -14.96 -42.68 -3.04
C SER A 601 -15.35 -42.95 -4.51
N THR A 602 -15.19 -44.18 -4.99
CA THR A 602 -15.88 -44.63 -6.20
C THR A 602 -17.28 -45.07 -5.79
N LYS A 603 -18.30 -44.26 -6.12
CA LYS A 603 -19.71 -44.67 -6.07
C LYS A 603 -19.89 -45.90 -6.96
N THR A 604 -19.78 -47.10 -6.39
CA THR A 604 -20.19 -48.33 -7.06
C THR A 604 -21.71 -48.50 -6.91
N ALA A 605 -22.35 -48.53 -8.07
CA ALA A 605 -23.68 -49.02 -8.40
C ALA A 605 -24.42 -49.86 -7.33
N LYS A 606 -25.71 -49.54 -7.15
CA LYS A 606 -26.82 -50.39 -6.68
C LYS A 606 -26.39 -51.71 -6.00
N LYS A 607 -26.20 -51.71 -4.67
CA LYS A 607 -26.29 -52.95 -3.87
C LYS A 607 -27.72 -53.16 -3.38
N ARG A 608 -28.32 -54.25 -3.87
CA ARG A 608 -29.66 -54.76 -3.51
C ARG A 608 -29.82 -54.86 -1.98
N LYS A 609 -30.98 -54.43 -1.49
CA LYS A 609 -31.46 -54.65 -0.12
C LYS A 609 -31.41 -56.15 0.21
N ALA A 610 -30.51 -56.56 1.10
CA ALA A 610 -30.57 -57.88 1.70
C ALA A 610 -31.68 -57.90 2.76
N GLN A 611 -32.74 -58.66 2.48
CA GLN A 611 -33.81 -59.02 3.42
C GLN A 611 -33.20 -59.69 4.66
N ARG A 612 -33.36 -59.08 5.84
CA ARG A 612 -33.19 -59.80 7.11
C ARG A 612 -34.56 -60.07 7.73
N LYS A 613 -34.82 -61.38 7.86
CA LYS A 613 -36.03 -62.04 8.38
C LYS A 613 -36.45 -61.52 9.76
N GLY A 614 -37.77 -61.45 9.96
CA GLY A 614 -38.39 -61.10 11.22
C GLY A 614 -38.12 -62.09 12.34
N LYS A 615 -38.26 -61.62 13.58
CA LYS A 615 -38.52 -62.45 14.75
C LYS A 615 -39.76 -61.93 15.47
N ALA A 616 -40.61 -62.88 15.82
CA ALA A 616 -41.98 -62.75 16.24
C ALA A 616 -42.16 -62.21 17.67
N LYS A 617 -43.32 -61.57 17.88
CA LYS A 617 -43.94 -61.22 19.15
C LYS A 617 -43.92 -62.39 20.15
N LYS A 618 -43.49 -62.12 21.39
CA LYS A 618 -44.01 -62.81 22.58
C LYS A 618 -44.98 -61.88 23.28
N SER A 619 -46.28 -62.20 23.22
CA SER A 619 -47.28 -61.62 24.10
C SER A 619 -47.18 -62.27 25.48
N LYS A 620 -47.40 -61.50 26.54
CA LYS A 620 -47.83 -62.02 27.84
C LYS A 620 -49.18 -61.40 28.15
N ARG A 621 -50.21 -62.25 28.18
CA ARG A 621 -51.50 -62.00 28.83
C ARG A 621 -51.25 -61.74 30.32
N PHE A 622 -51.90 -60.73 30.86
CA PHE A 622 -52.31 -60.73 32.27
C PHE A 622 -53.77 -61.20 32.30
N SER A 623 -54.01 -62.28 33.02
CA SER A 623 -55.33 -62.67 33.51
C SER A 623 -55.54 -62.00 34.87
N VAL A 624 -56.72 -61.44 35.10
CA VAL A 624 -57.24 -61.15 36.44
C VAL A 624 -58.34 -62.19 36.68
N ARG A 625 -58.05 -63.13 37.59
CA ARG A 625 -58.88 -64.25 38.06
C ARG A 625 -59.36 -65.24 37.00
#